data_AF-A0AAU5URS5-F1
#
_entry.id   AF-A0AAU5URS5-F1
#
_cell.length_a   1.000
_cell.length_b   1.000
_cell.length_c   1.000
_cell.angle_alpha   90.00
_cell.angle_beta   90.00
_cell.angle_gamma   90.00
#
_symmetry.space_group_name_H-M   'P 1'
#
loop_
_entity.id
_entity.type
_entity.pdbx_description
1 polymer ?
#
loop_
_entity_poly.entity_id
_entity_poly.type
_entity_poly.pdbx_seq_one_letter_code
_entity_poly.pdbx_strand_id
1 'polypeptide(L)'
;MRIPLSVAGVLFLLYPALRPWHDETTMSGASAAMGSTAWVVAHVCAMLGFILVAIALLEIDRRAAIIFWIGAGLTLPYYGAEDFGLHAIAAQPNLLDLADAVRYNPVSITMFGLGLLTMAAAAIVVAVRLKTVPAIVFAVGFGLFLPQFFAPPAVRIVHGVLLAAGCVWLASNPKRVRAALSPA
;
A
#
# COMPACT_ATOMS: atom_id res chain seq x y z
N MET A 1 13.56 -12.36 2.24
CA MET A 1 13.41 -10.97 2.73
C MET A 1 13.84 -9.96 1.68
N ARG A 2 15.09 -10.03 1.18
CA ARG A 2 15.67 -8.92 0.40
C ARG A 2 14.92 -8.63 -0.91
N ILE A 3 14.68 -9.65 -1.73
CA ILE A 3 14.02 -9.50 -3.03
C ILE A 3 12.55 -9.10 -2.84
N PRO A 4 11.71 -9.83 -2.06
CA PRO A 4 10.30 -9.46 -1.91
C PRO A 4 10.11 -8.04 -1.35
N LEU A 5 10.89 -7.64 -0.34
CA LEU A 5 10.76 -6.33 0.26
C LEU A 5 11.21 -5.20 -0.68
N SER A 6 12.32 -5.39 -1.39
CA SER A 6 12.79 -4.37 -2.35
C SER A 6 11.80 -4.20 -3.50
N VAL A 7 11.28 -5.31 -4.04
CA VAL A 7 10.24 -5.29 -5.09
C VAL A 7 8.97 -4.63 -4.57
N ALA A 8 8.52 -4.93 -3.35
CA ALA A 8 7.36 -4.29 -2.75
C ALA A 8 7.52 -2.76 -2.68
N GLY A 9 8.68 -2.28 -2.23
CA GLY A 9 9.00 -0.86 -2.18
C GLY A 9 8.90 -0.18 -3.55
N VAL A 10 9.45 -0.81 -4.59
CA VAL A 10 9.34 -0.30 -5.96
C VAL A 10 7.89 -0.28 -6.43
N LEU A 11 7.11 -1.32 -6.17
CA LEU A 11 5.70 -1.38 -6.54
C LEU A 11 4.87 -0.28 -5.85
N PHE A 12 5.15 0.02 -4.58
CA PHE A 12 4.49 1.14 -3.89
C PHE A 12 4.84 2.51 -4.45
N LEU A 13 6.03 2.68 -5.05
CA LEU A 13 6.35 3.89 -5.82
C LEU A 13 5.64 3.91 -7.17
N LEU A 14 5.60 2.77 -7.86
CA LEU A 14 4.95 2.65 -9.16
C LEU A 14 3.44 2.91 -9.08
N TYR A 15 2.78 2.56 -7.98
CA TYR A 15 1.35 2.85 -7.80
C TYR A 15 1.00 4.33 -8.05
N PRO A 16 1.44 5.31 -7.24
CA PRO A 16 1.10 6.71 -7.49
C PRO A 16 1.82 7.30 -8.70
N ALA A 17 2.96 6.74 -9.14
CA ALA A 17 3.69 7.24 -10.30
C ALA A 17 3.05 6.88 -11.65
N LEU A 18 2.43 5.70 -11.74
CA LEU A 18 1.72 5.24 -12.94
C LEU A 18 0.23 5.56 -12.92
N ARG A 19 -0.33 5.90 -11.75
CA ARG A 19 -1.76 6.23 -11.61
C ARG A 19 -2.11 7.41 -12.54
N PRO A 20 -3.15 7.29 -13.37
CA PRO A 20 -3.60 8.35 -14.26
C PRO A 20 -4.27 9.47 -13.44
N TRP A 21 -3.56 10.57 -13.22
CA TRP A 21 -4.09 11.71 -12.46
C TRP A 21 -4.97 12.60 -13.35
N HIS A 22 -6.28 12.50 -13.18
CA HIS A 22 -7.28 13.39 -13.77
C HIS A 22 -8.22 13.93 -12.68
N ASP A 23 -9.02 14.95 -13.03
CA ASP A 23 -10.06 15.46 -12.13
C ASP A 23 -11.25 14.50 -12.05
N GLU A 24 -11.18 13.60 -11.08
CA GLU A 24 -12.19 12.58 -10.78
C GLU A 24 -13.51 13.17 -10.24
N THR A 25 -13.61 14.49 -10.02
CA THR A 25 -14.90 15.14 -9.70
C THR A 25 -15.74 15.42 -10.95
N THR A 26 -15.13 15.30 -12.13
CA THR A 26 -15.82 15.43 -13.41
C THR A 26 -16.04 14.06 -14.05
N MET A 27 -17.17 13.89 -14.77
CA MET A 27 -17.43 12.68 -15.55
C MET A 27 -16.29 12.35 -16.52
N SER A 28 -15.76 13.37 -17.21
CA SER A 28 -14.69 13.20 -18.19
C SER A 28 -13.37 12.74 -17.56
N GLY A 29 -12.98 13.33 -16.42
CA GLY A 29 -11.74 12.97 -15.73
C GLY A 29 -11.84 11.63 -15.02
N ALA A 30 -12.97 11.33 -14.36
CA ALA A 30 -13.22 10.03 -13.76
C ALA A 30 -13.15 8.90 -14.79
N SER A 31 -13.82 9.07 -15.94
CA SER A 31 -13.80 8.08 -17.03
C SER A 31 -12.39 7.91 -17.62
N ALA A 32 -11.67 9.02 -17.86
CA ALA A 32 -10.31 8.98 -18.40
C ALA A 32 -9.31 8.29 -17.45
N ALA A 33 -9.43 8.52 -16.15
CA ALA A 33 -8.60 7.86 -15.15
C ALA A 33 -8.97 6.37 -15.01
N MET A 34 -10.18 6.10 -14.52
CA MET A 34 -10.64 4.77 -14.13
C MET A 34 -10.74 3.81 -15.33
N GLY A 35 -11.06 4.33 -16.51
CA GLY A 35 -11.16 3.53 -17.74
C GLY A 35 -9.82 3.17 -18.39
N SER A 36 -8.69 3.69 -17.89
CA SER A 36 -7.39 3.41 -18.49
C SER A 36 -6.75 2.12 -17.96
N THR A 37 -5.92 1.45 -18.77
CA THR A 37 -5.11 0.32 -18.31
C THR A 37 -4.09 0.72 -17.24
N ALA A 38 -3.64 1.99 -17.26
CA ALA A 38 -2.71 2.52 -16.27
C ALA A 38 -3.31 2.52 -14.86
N TRP A 39 -4.62 2.75 -14.73
CA TRP A 39 -5.36 2.55 -13.49
C TRP A 39 -5.13 1.16 -12.92
N VAL A 40 -5.36 0.14 -13.75
CA VAL A 40 -5.28 -1.26 -13.33
C VAL A 40 -3.88 -1.66 -12.93
N VAL A 41 -2.90 -1.31 -13.78
CA VAL A 41 -1.49 -1.60 -13.47
C VAL A 41 -1.07 -0.94 -12.16
N ALA A 42 -1.45 0.32 -11.94
CA ALA A 42 -1.10 1.06 -10.74
C ALA A 42 -1.67 0.39 -9.46
N HIS A 43 -2.95 0.02 -9.44
CA HIS A 43 -3.56 -0.59 -8.25
C HIS A 43 -3.05 -2.00 -8.00
N VAL A 44 -2.83 -2.80 -9.06
CA VAL A 44 -2.17 -4.11 -8.94
C VAL A 44 -0.77 -3.98 -8.34
N CYS A 45 0.00 -2.94 -8.67
CA CYS A 45 1.29 -2.68 -8.02
C CYS A 45 1.12 -2.52 -6.49
N ALA A 46 0.15 -1.72 -6.02
CA ALA A 46 -0.11 -1.58 -4.59
C ALA A 46 -0.51 -2.91 -3.93
N MET A 47 -1.42 -3.66 -4.56
CA MET A 47 -1.89 -4.96 -4.07
C MET A 47 -0.74 -5.97 -3.91
N LEU A 48 0.08 -6.11 -4.95
CA LEU A 48 1.27 -6.98 -4.91
C LEU A 48 2.29 -6.48 -3.90
N GLY A 49 2.45 -5.17 -3.75
CA GLY A 49 3.30 -4.55 -2.72
C GLY A 49 2.92 -5.04 -1.32
N PHE A 50 1.64 -4.99 -0.95
CA PHE A 50 1.17 -5.47 0.36
C PHE A 50 1.48 -6.97 0.56
N ILE A 51 1.17 -7.80 -0.43
CA ILE A 51 1.42 -9.25 -0.36
C ILE A 51 2.91 -9.54 -0.15
N LEU A 52 3.79 -8.86 -0.91
CA LEU A 52 5.23 -9.08 -0.85
C LEU A 52 5.85 -8.59 0.47
N VAL A 53 5.36 -7.50 1.06
CA VAL A 53 5.78 -7.10 2.42
C VAL A 53 5.43 -8.19 3.42
N ALA A 54 4.19 -8.69 3.39
CA ALA A 54 3.74 -9.71 4.32
C ALA A 54 4.60 -10.98 4.24
N ILE A 55 4.98 -11.40 3.02
CA ILE A 55 5.93 -12.49 2.77
C ILE A 55 7.33 -12.14 3.31
N ALA A 56 7.84 -10.94 3.05
CA ALA A 56 9.17 -10.52 3.50
C ALA A 56 9.29 -10.50 5.03
N LEU A 57 8.23 -10.11 5.73
CA LEU A 57 8.21 -10.03 7.19
C LEU A 57 8.29 -11.40 7.87
N LEU A 58 7.95 -12.51 7.18
CA LEU A 58 8.10 -13.86 7.74
C LEU A 58 9.54 -14.18 8.15
N GLU A 59 10.52 -13.58 7.49
CA GLU A 59 11.95 -13.73 7.79
C GLU A 59 12.47 -12.74 8.84
N ILE A 60 11.66 -11.74 9.24
CA ILE A 60 12.03 -10.74 10.24
C ILE A 60 11.35 -11.05 11.57
N ASP A 61 10.02 -11.11 11.54
CA ASP A 61 9.17 -11.35 12.71
C ASP A 61 7.84 -11.95 12.26
N ARG A 62 7.59 -13.21 12.64
CA ARG A 62 6.37 -13.93 12.26
C ARG A 62 5.10 -13.26 12.79
N ARG A 63 5.14 -12.61 13.96
CA ARG A 63 3.97 -11.91 14.51
C ARG A 63 3.67 -10.67 13.68
N ALA A 64 4.69 -9.88 13.35
CA ALA A 64 4.53 -8.74 12.45
C ALA A 64 3.99 -9.18 11.08
N ALA A 65 4.49 -10.29 10.53
CA ALA A 65 3.98 -10.85 9.27
C ALA A 65 2.49 -11.22 9.34
N ILE A 66 2.04 -11.87 10.41
CA ILE A 66 0.62 -12.25 10.60
C ILE A 66 -0.25 -10.99 10.72
N ILE A 67 0.16 -10.01 11.54
CA ILE A 67 -0.56 -8.74 11.70
C ILE A 67 -0.66 -8.03 10.34
N PHE A 68 0.44 -7.97 9.59
CA PHE A 68 0.47 -7.35 8.27
C PHE A 68 -0.45 -8.09 7.29
N TRP A 69 -0.43 -9.42 7.28
CA TRP A 69 -1.32 -10.25 6.44
C TRP A 69 -2.80 -9.98 6.73
N ILE A 70 -3.19 -9.87 8.00
CA ILE A 70 -4.56 -9.51 8.39
C ILE A 70 -4.90 -8.12 7.84
N GLY A 71 -4.01 -7.14 8.04
CA GLY A 71 -4.21 -5.79 7.52
C GLY A 71 -4.35 -5.74 5.99
N ALA A 72 -3.47 -6.45 5.28
CA ALA A 72 -3.56 -6.60 3.83
C ALA A 72 -4.88 -7.28 3.41
N GLY A 73 -5.28 -8.36 4.09
CA GLY A 73 -6.55 -9.05 3.82
C GLY A 73 -7.79 -8.17 4.00
N LEU A 74 -7.75 -7.20 4.92
CA LEU A 74 -8.82 -6.20 5.10
C LEU A 74 -8.77 -5.09 4.03
N THR A 75 -7.58 -4.72 3.55
CA THR A 75 -7.36 -3.65 2.58
C THR A 75 -7.60 -4.10 1.12
N LEU A 76 -7.22 -5.31 0.76
CA LEU A 76 -7.25 -5.81 -0.63
C LEU A 76 -8.66 -5.85 -1.26
N PRO A 77 -9.77 -6.16 -0.54
CA PRO A 77 -11.11 -6.08 -1.11
C PRO A 77 -11.48 -4.67 -1.60
N TYR A 78 -11.09 -3.63 -0.85
CA TYR A 78 -11.30 -2.24 -1.26
C TYR A 78 -10.52 -1.94 -2.54
N TYR A 79 -9.24 -2.31 -2.58
CA TYR A 79 -8.40 -2.14 -3.77
C TYR A 79 -8.97 -2.89 -4.98
N GLY A 80 -9.45 -4.12 -4.82
CA GLY A 80 -10.03 -4.89 -5.93
C GLY A 80 -11.33 -4.27 -6.46
N ALA A 81 -12.17 -3.73 -5.57
CA ALA A 81 -13.39 -3.02 -5.98
C ALA A 81 -13.07 -1.68 -6.66
N GLU A 82 -12.10 -0.92 -6.15
CA GLU A 82 -11.66 0.34 -6.75
C GLU A 82 -10.97 0.11 -8.11
N ASP A 83 -10.15 -0.93 -8.19
CA ASP A 83 -9.39 -1.27 -9.39
C ASP A 83 -10.31 -1.82 -10.47
N PHE A 84 -10.73 -3.07 -10.31
CA PHE A 84 -11.45 -3.80 -11.35
C PHE A 84 -12.90 -3.35 -11.48
N GLY A 85 -13.52 -3.02 -10.34
CA GLY A 85 -14.92 -2.58 -10.30
C GLY A 85 -15.10 -1.25 -11.04
N LEU A 86 -14.36 -0.21 -10.65
CA LEU A 86 -14.47 1.10 -11.30
C LEU A 86 -14.02 1.08 -12.77
N HIS A 87 -12.98 0.31 -13.08
CA HIS A 87 -12.55 0.13 -14.46
C HIS A 87 -13.66 -0.45 -15.34
N ALA A 88 -14.37 -1.47 -14.85
CA ALA A 88 -15.46 -2.10 -15.60
C ALA A 88 -16.66 -1.17 -15.84
N ILE A 89 -16.89 -0.19 -14.96
CA ILE A 89 -18.01 0.75 -15.06
C ILE A 89 -17.60 2.15 -15.57
N ALA A 90 -16.35 2.35 -15.98
CA ALA A 90 -15.81 3.67 -16.33
C ALA A 90 -16.52 4.40 -17.48
N ALA A 91 -17.35 3.69 -18.27
CA ALA A 91 -18.14 4.25 -19.36
C ALA A 91 -19.62 4.52 -18.98
N GLN A 92 -20.04 4.20 -17.75
CA GLN A 92 -21.43 4.37 -17.33
C GLN A 92 -21.80 5.85 -17.20
N PRO A 93 -23.02 6.25 -17.58
CA PRO A 93 -23.46 7.65 -17.53
C PRO A 93 -23.57 8.20 -16.10
N ASN A 94 -23.73 7.32 -15.09
CA ASN A 94 -23.78 7.64 -13.67
C ASN A 94 -22.49 7.22 -12.92
N LEU A 95 -21.33 7.26 -13.60
CA LEU A 95 -20.04 6.83 -13.04
C LEU A 95 -19.72 7.44 -11.69
N LEU A 96 -19.97 8.75 -11.49
CA LEU A 96 -19.62 9.43 -10.24
C LEU A 96 -20.38 8.84 -9.05
N ASP A 97 -21.69 8.63 -9.18
CA ASP A 97 -22.52 8.02 -8.13
C ASP A 97 -22.07 6.60 -7.80
N LEU A 98 -21.73 5.81 -8.84
CA LEU A 98 -21.24 4.45 -8.67
C LEU A 98 -19.85 4.42 -8.02
N ALA A 99 -18.96 5.34 -8.39
CA ALA A 99 -17.63 5.45 -7.79
C ALA A 99 -17.72 5.82 -6.30
N ASP A 100 -18.61 6.74 -5.95
CA ASP A 100 -18.88 7.10 -4.57
C ASP A 100 -19.48 5.92 -3.78
N ALA A 101 -20.39 5.16 -4.39
CA ALA A 101 -20.97 3.97 -3.77
C ALA A 101 -19.90 2.90 -3.47
N VAL A 102 -18.90 2.73 -4.34
CA VAL A 102 -17.77 1.82 -4.12
C VAL A 102 -16.86 2.34 -3.01
N ARG A 103 -16.49 3.63 -3.06
CA ARG A 103 -15.47 4.23 -2.17
C ARG A 103 -15.96 4.51 -0.76
N TYR A 104 -17.22 4.91 -0.62
CA TYR A 104 -17.80 5.37 0.65
C TYR A 104 -18.81 4.39 1.25
N ASN A 105 -18.91 3.18 0.71
CA ASN A 105 -19.61 2.10 1.39
C ASN A 105 -19.06 1.94 2.82
N PRO A 106 -19.90 2.04 3.88
CA PRO A 106 -19.44 2.06 5.27
C PRO A 106 -18.61 0.84 5.69
N VAL A 107 -18.94 -0.35 5.18
CA VAL A 107 -18.19 -1.58 5.47
C VAL A 107 -16.85 -1.54 4.75
N SER A 108 -16.85 -1.21 3.46
CA SER A 108 -15.66 -1.12 2.62
C SER A 108 -14.62 -0.15 3.20
N ILE A 109 -15.03 1.09 3.52
CA ILE A 109 -14.12 2.12 4.04
C ILE A 109 -13.61 1.77 5.45
N THR A 110 -14.44 1.12 6.28
CA THR A 110 -14.03 0.67 7.62
C THR A 110 -12.99 -0.44 7.53
N MET A 111 -13.22 -1.46 6.69
CA MET A 111 -12.25 -2.52 6.46
C MET A 111 -10.94 -1.97 5.92
N PHE A 112 -11.02 -1.06 4.93
CA PHE A 112 -9.86 -0.40 4.37
C PHE A 112 -9.03 0.35 5.42
N GLY A 113 -9.67 1.22 6.20
CA GLY A 113 -9.02 1.99 7.25
C GLY A 113 -8.41 1.11 8.34
N LEU A 114 -9.15 0.12 8.85
CA LEU A 114 -8.64 -0.84 9.83
C LEU A 114 -7.47 -1.65 9.25
N GLY A 115 -7.53 -2.03 7.97
CA GLY A 115 -6.46 -2.75 7.30
C GLY A 115 -5.16 -1.94 7.26
N LEU A 116 -5.24 -0.67 6.85
CA LEU A 116 -4.09 0.24 6.81
C LEU A 116 -3.49 0.48 8.20
N LEU A 117 -4.33 0.74 9.22
CA LEU A 117 -3.89 0.91 10.60
C LEU A 117 -3.24 -0.35 11.16
N THR A 118 -3.77 -1.53 10.80
CA THR A 118 -3.21 -2.82 11.21
C THR A 118 -1.83 -3.05 10.56
N MET A 119 -1.65 -2.72 9.29
CA MET A 119 -0.34 -2.79 8.62
C MET A 119 0.67 -1.79 9.22
N ALA A 120 0.23 -0.59 9.60
CA ALA A 120 1.05 0.36 10.32
C ALA A 120 1.52 -0.20 11.67
N ALA A 121 0.63 -0.86 12.43
CA ALA A 121 0.99 -1.52 13.68
C ALA A 121 2.05 -2.63 13.46
N ALA A 122 1.90 -3.45 12.43
CA ALA A 122 2.92 -4.46 12.07
C ALA A 122 4.28 -3.81 11.75
N ALA A 123 4.30 -2.70 11.02
CA ALA A 123 5.53 -1.98 10.72
C ALA A 123 6.19 -1.38 11.97
N ILE A 124 5.39 -0.88 12.93
CA ILE A 124 5.89 -0.43 14.23
C ILE A 124 6.51 -1.59 15.03
N VAL A 125 5.90 -2.79 15.01
CA VAL A 125 6.49 -3.98 15.64
C VAL A 125 7.88 -4.27 15.05
N VAL A 126 8.04 -4.19 13.72
CA VAL A 126 9.34 -4.34 13.05
C VAL A 126 10.35 -3.28 13.53
N ALA A 127 9.93 -2.01 13.63
CA ALA A 127 10.78 -0.93 14.12
C ALA A 127 11.23 -1.14 15.58
N VAL A 128 10.32 -1.55 16.46
CA VAL A 128 10.61 -1.82 17.87
C VAL A 128 11.54 -3.03 18.03
N ARG A 129 11.37 -4.07 17.20
CA ARG A 129 12.21 -5.28 17.21
C ARG A 129 13.63 -4.98 16.74
N LEU A 130 13.77 -4.29 15.60
CA LEU A 130 15.07 -4.08 14.97
C LEU A 130 15.82 -2.85 15.50
N LYS A 131 15.10 -1.82 15.96
CA LYS A 131 15.66 -0.56 16.48
C LYS A 131 16.72 0.06 15.56
N THR A 132 16.46 0.01 14.26
CA THR A 132 17.35 0.58 13.24
C THR A 132 16.65 1.69 12.48
N VAL A 133 17.42 2.66 11.97
CA VAL A 133 16.90 3.74 11.13
C VAL A 133 16.08 3.22 9.93
N PRO A 134 16.53 2.22 9.15
CA PRO A 134 15.72 1.64 8.07
C PRO A 134 14.36 1.13 8.53
N ALA A 135 14.30 0.45 9.68
CA ALA A 135 13.05 -0.08 10.21
C ALA A 135 12.10 1.05 10.67
N ILE A 136 12.65 2.14 11.21
CA ILE A 136 11.88 3.34 11.56
C ILE A 136 11.32 4.00 10.29
N VAL A 137 12.14 4.18 9.25
CA VAL A 137 11.68 4.75 7.97
C VAL A 137 10.57 3.90 7.34
N PHE A 138 10.71 2.58 7.37
CA PHE A 138 9.66 1.64 6.95
C PHE A 138 8.36 1.82 7.75
N ALA A 139 8.46 1.92 9.08
CA ALA A 139 7.30 2.16 9.95
C ALA A 139 6.64 3.52 9.71
N VAL A 140 7.41 4.58 9.49
CA VAL A 140 6.89 5.91 9.14
C VAL A 140 6.16 5.86 7.80
N GLY A 141 6.72 5.18 6.80
CA GLY A 141 6.05 5.00 5.50
C GLY A 141 4.68 4.33 5.65
N PHE A 142 4.59 3.24 6.40
CA PHE A 142 3.29 2.58 6.64
C PHE A 142 2.35 3.37 7.57
N GLY A 143 2.88 4.09 8.55
CA GLY A 143 2.09 4.98 9.41
C GLY A 143 1.46 6.15 8.64
N LEU A 144 2.15 6.65 7.60
CA LEU A 144 1.66 7.73 6.72
C LEU A 144 0.79 7.23 5.56
N PHE A 145 0.59 5.91 5.42
CA PHE A 145 -0.16 5.33 4.30
C PHE A 145 -1.64 5.73 4.29
N LEU A 146 -2.28 5.85 5.46
CA LEU A 146 -3.65 6.36 5.52
C LEU A 146 -3.71 7.88 5.25
N PRO A 147 -2.92 8.73 5.93
CA PRO A 147 -2.91 10.18 5.68
C PRO A 147 -2.70 10.60 4.22
N GLN A 148 -1.84 9.91 3.45
CA GLN A 148 -1.54 10.31 2.07
C GLN A 148 -2.76 10.28 1.14
N PHE A 149 -3.81 9.48 1.44
CA PHE A 149 -5.05 9.47 0.65
C PHE A 149 -5.80 10.80 0.69
N PHE A 150 -5.51 11.68 1.65
CA PHE A 150 -6.09 13.02 1.73
C PHE A 150 -5.20 14.10 1.12
N ALA A 151 -4.08 13.71 0.49
CA ALA A 151 -3.11 14.63 -0.05
C ALA A 151 -3.14 14.69 -1.60
N PRO A 152 -2.66 15.79 -2.21
CA PRO A 152 -2.55 15.93 -3.65
C PRO A 152 -1.57 14.91 -4.29
N PRO A 153 -1.64 14.70 -5.62
CA PRO A 153 -0.81 13.70 -6.33
C PRO A 153 0.68 13.73 -6.01
N ALA A 154 1.28 14.94 -5.96
CA ALA A 154 2.70 15.10 -5.67
C ALA A 154 3.10 14.50 -4.30
N VAL A 155 2.26 14.70 -3.27
CA VAL A 155 2.52 14.16 -1.92
C VAL A 155 2.42 12.65 -1.91
N ARG A 156 1.47 12.07 -2.66
CA ARG A 156 1.31 10.62 -2.77
C ARG A 156 2.51 9.96 -3.47
N ILE A 157 3.05 10.62 -4.50
CA ILE A 157 4.29 10.16 -5.17
C ILE A 157 5.47 10.22 -4.20
N VAL A 158 5.62 11.31 -3.43
CA VAL A 158 6.66 11.43 -2.40
C VAL A 158 6.51 10.35 -1.32
N HIS A 159 5.28 10.03 -0.91
CA HIS A 159 5.01 8.92 0.00
C HIS A 159 5.43 7.56 -0.61
N GLY A 160 5.17 7.35 -1.90
CA GLY A 160 5.68 6.19 -2.64
C GLY A 160 7.21 6.11 -2.63
N VAL A 161 7.92 7.23 -2.80
CA VAL A 161 9.38 7.31 -2.67
C VAL A 161 9.85 6.93 -1.26
N LEU A 162 9.16 7.43 -0.23
CA LEU A 162 9.44 7.09 1.17
C LEU A 162 9.30 5.58 1.43
N LEU A 163 8.24 4.95 0.91
CA LEU A 163 8.05 3.50 1.03
C LEU A 163 9.13 2.72 0.28
N ALA A 164 9.48 3.13 -0.94
CA ALA A 164 10.58 2.54 -1.69
C ALA A 164 11.89 2.60 -0.88
N ALA A 165 12.24 3.77 -0.36
CA ALA A 165 13.42 3.97 0.45
C ALA A 165 13.40 3.11 1.72
N GLY A 166 12.30 3.10 2.47
CA GLY A 166 12.16 2.30 3.69
C GLY A 166 12.29 0.79 3.42
N CYS A 167 11.63 0.28 2.38
CA CYS A 167 11.66 -1.13 2.04
C CYS A 167 13.04 -1.58 1.51
N VAL A 168 13.61 -0.84 0.54
CA VAL A 168 14.91 -1.18 -0.06
C VAL A 168 16.05 -1.04 0.96
N TRP A 169 16.01 -0.02 1.82
CA TRP A 169 17.04 0.16 2.84
C TRP A 169 16.94 -0.89 3.96
N LEU A 170 15.72 -1.28 4.34
CA LEU A 170 15.53 -2.37 5.29
C LEU A 170 16.01 -3.71 4.69
N ALA A 171 15.75 -3.94 3.40
CA ALA A 171 16.20 -5.12 2.69
C ALA A 171 17.73 -5.22 2.57
N SER A 172 18.44 -4.08 2.48
CA SER A 172 19.90 -4.04 2.27
C SER A 172 20.74 -4.18 3.54
N ASN A 173 20.13 -4.37 4.72
CA ASN A 173 20.84 -4.52 6.01
C ASN A 173 20.80 -5.94 6.61
N PRO A 174 21.38 -6.95 5.94
CA PRO A 174 21.26 -8.35 6.36
C PRO A 174 22.03 -8.73 7.64
N LYS A 175 23.09 -8.00 8.00
CA LYS A 175 24.00 -8.38 9.09
C LYS A 175 23.37 -8.23 10.49
N ARG A 176 22.41 -7.31 10.66
CA ARG A 176 21.72 -7.07 11.95
C ARG A 176 20.49 -7.94 12.16
N VAL A 177 19.80 -8.34 11.09
CA VAL A 177 18.65 -9.26 11.17
C VAL A 177 19.09 -10.63 11.70
N ARG A 178 20.26 -11.13 11.24
CA ARG A 178 20.80 -12.42 11.71
C ARG A 178 21.21 -12.41 13.18
N ALA A 179 21.70 -11.28 13.69
CA ALA A 179 22.09 -11.13 15.09
C ALA A 179 20.87 -11.06 16.05
N ALA A 180 19.75 -10.46 15.61
CA ALA A 180 18.51 -10.40 16.39
C ALA A 180 17.71 -11.72 16.42
N LEU A 181 18.07 -12.67 15.55
CA LEU A 181 17.47 -14.01 15.45
C LEU A 181 18.27 -15.08 16.20
N SER A 182 19.45 -14.75 16.74
CA SER A 182 20.23 -15.66 17.57
C SER A 182 19.73 -15.56 19.02
N PRO A 183 19.34 -16.67 19.68
CA PRO A 183 19.23 -16.67 21.13
C PRO A 183 20.61 -16.34 21.72
N ALA A 184 20.63 -15.52 22.77
CA ALA A 184 21.78 -15.42 23.65
C ALA A 184 21.97 -16.74 24.43
#